data_AF-A0A496RDI2-F1
#
_entry.id   AF-A0A496RDI2-F1
#
_cell.length_a   1.000
_cell.length_b   1.000
_cell.length_c   1.000
_cell.angle_alpha   90.00
_cell.angle_beta   90.00
_cell.angle_gamma   90.00
#
_symmetry.space_group_name_H-M   'P 1'
#
loop_
_entity.id
_entity.type
_entity.pdbx_description
1 polymer ?
#
loop_
_entity_poly.entity_id
_entity_poly.type
_entity_poly.pdbx_seq_one_letter_code
_entity_poly.pdbx_strand_id
1 'polypeptide(L)'
;MSPLQSVYTVSSLTSLIKEVLESSFLTVEVEGELSNFRPSSSGHWYFSLKDQESMISGVMFRGRTGSIDFIPADGQKVIVKGNLSVYAKRGTYQIVCSSMKLSGEGDILLMLEERKRKL
;
A
#
# COMPACT_ATOMS: atom_id res chain seq x y z
N MET A 1 -11.12 -18.82 -35.03
CA MET A 1 -11.34 -18.02 -33.80
C MET A 1 -11.43 -19.00 -32.65
N SER A 2 -10.53 -18.91 -31.67
CA SER A 2 -10.68 -19.68 -30.42
C SER A 2 -12.06 -19.36 -29.82
N PRO A 3 -12.86 -20.36 -29.40
CA PRO A 3 -14.11 -20.06 -28.72
C PRO A 3 -13.82 -19.18 -27.51
N LEU A 4 -14.66 -18.16 -27.29
CA LEU A 4 -14.66 -17.39 -26.04
C LEU A 4 -14.74 -18.41 -24.91
N GLN A 5 -13.67 -18.50 -24.11
CA GLN A 5 -13.65 -19.28 -22.89
C GLN A 5 -14.91 -18.92 -22.07
N SER A 6 -15.51 -19.95 -21.49
CA SER A 6 -16.53 -19.97 -20.43
C SER A 6 -16.97 -18.60 -19.90
N VAL A 7 -18.28 -18.31 -19.94
CA VAL A 7 -18.84 -17.12 -19.28
C VAL A 7 -18.54 -17.18 -17.78
N TYR A 8 -17.80 -16.19 -17.27
CA TYR A 8 -17.49 -16.08 -15.84
C TYR A 8 -18.59 -15.34 -15.08
N THR A 9 -18.86 -15.78 -13.84
CA THR A 9 -19.53 -14.92 -12.86
C THR A 9 -18.58 -13.79 -12.43
N VAL A 10 -19.14 -12.66 -11.97
CA VAL A 10 -18.34 -11.54 -11.45
C VAL A 10 -17.40 -11.99 -10.32
N SER A 11 -17.90 -12.86 -9.43
CA SER A 11 -17.12 -13.40 -8.30
C SER A 11 -16.00 -14.33 -8.75
N SER A 12 -16.23 -15.19 -9.75
CA SER A 12 -15.17 -16.06 -10.30
C SER A 12 -14.11 -15.24 -11.00
N LEU A 13 -14.49 -14.24 -11.80
CA LEU A 13 -13.52 -13.37 -12.48
C LEU A 13 -12.68 -12.58 -11.47
N THR A 14 -13.33 -12.02 -10.44
CA THR A 14 -12.63 -11.28 -9.37
C THR A 14 -11.65 -12.16 -8.60
N SER A 15 -12.02 -13.43 -8.37
CA SER A 15 -11.15 -14.40 -7.70
C SER A 15 -9.92 -14.74 -8.55
N LEU A 16 -10.10 -14.91 -9.86
CA LEU A 16 -8.99 -15.13 -10.80
C LEU A 16 -8.06 -13.91 -10.88
N ILE A 17 -8.61 -12.69 -10.95
CA ILE A 17 -7.80 -11.46 -10.92
C ILE A 17 -7.01 -11.36 -9.63
N LYS A 18 -7.63 -11.69 -8.50
CA LYS A 18 -6.97 -11.70 -7.19
C LYS A 18 -5.78 -12.67 -7.19
N GLU A 19 -5.99 -13.89 -7.66
CA GLU A 19 -4.95 -14.92 -7.71
C GLU A 19 -3.77 -14.47 -8.58
N VAL A 20 -4.03 -13.98 -9.79
CA VAL A 20 -2.99 -13.46 -10.69
C VAL A 20 -2.23 -12.31 -10.05
N LEU A 21 -2.93 -11.38 -9.40
CA LEU A 21 -2.30 -10.23 -8.75
C LEU A 21 -1.41 -10.68 -7.58
N GLU A 22 -1.92 -11.54 -6.70
CA GLU A 22 -1.20 -12.05 -5.53
C GLU A 22 -0.01 -12.95 -5.91
N SER A 23 -0.09 -13.68 -7.03
CA SER A 23 1.02 -14.51 -7.53
C SER A 23 2.08 -13.71 -8.27
N SER A 24 1.70 -12.63 -8.96
CA SER A 24 2.63 -11.82 -9.77
C SER A 24 3.40 -10.81 -8.92
N PHE A 25 2.81 -10.32 -7.84
CA PHE A 25 3.40 -9.33 -6.94
C PHE A 25 3.42 -9.89 -5.52
N LEU A 26 4.57 -10.43 -5.09
CA LEU A 26 4.75 -10.96 -3.74
C LEU A 26 4.65 -9.83 -2.70
N THR A 27 5.78 -9.22 -2.35
CA THR A 27 5.84 -8.05 -1.48
C THR A 27 6.42 -6.90 -2.27
N VAL A 28 5.75 -5.75 -2.22
CA VAL A 28 6.14 -4.53 -2.91
C VAL A 28 6.41 -3.41 -1.91
N GLU A 29 7.27 -2.47 -2.30
CA GLU A 29 7.43 -1.18 -1.64
C GLU A 29 6.97 -0.10 -2.62
N VAL A 30 6.05 0.76 -2.18
CA VAL A 30 5.44 1.81 -3.00
C VAL A 30 5.61 3.14 -2.29
N GLU A 31 6.21 4.10 -2.98
CA GLU A 31 6.29 5.48 -2.52
C GLU A 31 5.08 6.28 -3.02
N GLY A 32 4.54 7.15 -2.17
CA GLY A 32 3.55 8.13 -2.60
C GLY A 32 3.11 9.06 -1.48
N GLU A 33 2.18 9.95 -1.80
CA GLU A 33 1.55 10.83 -0.83
C GLU A 33 0.33 10.15 -0.21
N LEU A 34 0.25 10.15 1.12
CA LEU A 34 -0.94 9.71 1.83
C LEU A 34 -2.11 10.66 1.58
N SER A 35 -3.28 10.09 1.38
CA SER A 35 -4.55 10.81 1.34
C SER A 35 -5.66 9.94 1.91
N ASN A 36 -6.76 10.55 2.35
CA ASN A 36 -7.90 9.85 2.93
C ASN A 36 -7.53 8.90 4.08
N PHE A 37 -6.52 9.24 4.89
CA PHE A 37 -6.13 8.46 6.05
C PHE A 37 -7.26 8.43 7.08
N ARG A 38 -7.68 7.22 7.47
CA ARG A 38 -8.83 6.97 8.35
C ARG A 38 -8.54 5.81 9.30
N PRO A 39 -8.26 6.08 10.59
CA PRO A 39 -8.25 5.03 11.59
C PRO A 39 -9.70 4.58 11.88
N SER A 40 -9.94 3.27 11.92
CA SER A 40 -11.22 2.68 12.28
C SER A 40 -11.32 2.39 13.77
N SER A 41 -12.55 2.23 14.27
CA SER A 41 -12.81 1.78 15.64
C SER A 41 -12.25 0.38 15.95
N SER A 42 -12.03 -0.46 14.93
CA SER A 42 -11.36 -1.76 15.09
C SER A 42 -9.83 -1.68 15.16
N GLY A 43 -9.27 -0.46 15.08
CA GLY A 43 -7.84 -0.20 15.08
C GLY A 43 -7.14 -0.50 13.75
N HIS A 44 -7.90 -0.69 12.66
CA HIS A 44 -7.32 -0.76 11.31
C HIS A 44 -7.11 0.65 10.77
N TRP A 45 -6.10 0.82 9.92
CA TRP A 45 -5.95 2.06 9.16
C TRP A 45 -6.33 1.80 7.72
N TYR A 46 -7.14 2.70 7.18
CA TYR A 46 -7.46 2.78 5.77
C TYR A 46 -6.86 4.06 5.21
N PHE A 47 -6.31 4.00 4.01
CA PHE A 47 -5.71 5.16 3.36
C PHE A 47 -5.70 4.99 1.84
N SER A 48 -5.34 6.04 1.14
CA SER A 48 -4.95 6.00 -0.26
C SER A 48 -3.51 6.49 -0.39
N LEU A 49 -2.74 5.84 -1.26
CA LEU A 49 -1.43 6.28 -1.66
C LEU A 49 -1.52 6.76 -3.11
N LYS A 50 -1.08 7.98 -3.38
CA LYS A 50 -1.16 8.60 -4.72
C LYS A 50 0.18 9.16 -5.19
N ASP A 51 0.34 9.20 -6.50
CA ASP A 51 1.33 10.01 -7.19
C ASP A 51 0.62 11.01 -8.14
N GLN A 52 1.29 11.46 -9.19
CA GLN A 52 0.71 12.43 -10.15
C GLN A 52 -0.34 11.82 -11.08
N GLU A 53 -0.30 10.52 -11.33
CA GLU A 53 -1.09 9.85 -12.36
C GLU A 53 -2.05 8.81 -11.77
N SER A 54 -1.69 8.23 -10.64
CA SER A 54 -2.29 7.00 -10.12
C SER A 54 -2.55 7.08 -8.61
N MET A 55 -3.50 6.25 -8.16
CA MET A 55 -3.83 6.08 -6.75
C MET A 55 -4.15 4.62 -6.48
N ILE A 56 -3.68 4.12 -5.33
CA ILE A 56 -4.00 2.80 -4.81
C ILE A 56 -4.58 2.92 -3.39
N SER A 57 -5.60 2.11 -3.10
CA SER A 57 -6.13 1.99 -1.75
C SER A 57 -5.25 1.11 -0.87
N GLY A 58 -5.14 1.42 0.41
CA GLY A 58 -4.33 0.71 1.39
C GLY A 58 -5.10 0.38 2.65
N VAL A 59 -4.79 -0.78 3.22
CA VAL A 59 -5.26 -1.21 4.54
C VAL A 59 -4.09 -1.68 5.38
N MET A 60 -3.99 -1.18 6.60
CA MET A 60 -3.09 -1.73 7.62
C MET A 60 -3.93 -2.31 8.75
N PHE A 61 -3.83 -3.62 8.96
CA PHE A 61 -4.55 -4.28 10.03
C PHE A 61 -3.98 -3.92 11.41
N ARG A 62 -4.83 -3.96 12.43
CA ARG A 62 -4.50 -3.48 13.80
C ARG A 62 -3.25 -4.13 14.39
N GLY A 63 -2.92 -5.36 13.99
CA GLY A 63 -1.74 -6.08 14.46
C GLY A 63 -0.42 -5.47 13.96
N ARG A 64 -0.46 -4.55 13.00
CA ARG A 64 0.69 -3.87 12.40
C ARG A 64 0.75 -2.37 12.71
N THR A 65 -0.35 -1.76 13.14
CA THR A 65 -0.40 -0.31 13.37
C THR A 65 0.53 0.12 14.51
N GLY A 66 0.67 -0.70 15.56
CA GLY A 66 1.54 -0.40 16.70
C GLY A 66 3.05 -0.47 16.43
N SER A 67 3.49 -0.98 15.28
CA SER A 67 4.90 -0.96 14.89
C SER A 67 5.30 0.29 14.12
N ILE A 68 4.36 1.20 13.87
CA ILE A 68 4.62 2.47 13.19
C ILE A 68 4.93 3.52 14.26
N ASP A 69 6.11 4.13 14.12
CA ASP A 69 6.72 5.06 15.07
C ASP A 69 6.31 6.52 14.85
N PHE A 70 5.45 6.77 13.87
CA PHE A 70 4.84 8.07 13.60
C PHE A 70 3.33 7.95 13.43
N ILE A 71 2.64 9.09 13.48
CA ILE A 71 1.20 9.16 13.23
C ILE A 71 1.01 9.53 11.76
N PRO A 72 0.43 8.64 10.92
CA PRO A 72 0.19 8.96 9.53
C PRO A 72 -0.86 10.07 9.38
N ALA A 73 -0.65 10.94 8.40
CA ALA A 73 -1.53 12.05 8.08
C ALA A 73 -1.54 12.32 6.56
N ASP A 74 -2.65 12.88 6.08
CA ASP A 74 -2.78 13.29 4.68
C ASP A 74 -1.71 14.33 4.29
N GLY A 75 -1.20 14.22 3.07
CA GLY A 75 -0.12 15.05 2.55
C GLY A 75 1.29 14.57 2.89
N GLN A 76 1.44 13.57 3.79
CA GLN A 76 2.75 13.00 4.07
C GLN A 76 3.21 12.10 2.92
N LYS A 77 4.45 12.30 2.49
CA LYS A 77 5.12 11.38 1.57
C LYS A 77 5.67 10.20 2.35
N VAL A 78 5.26 8.99 1.98
CA VAL A 78 5.61 7.75 2.69
C VAL A 78 6.07 6.67 1.71
N ILE A 79 6.80 5.69 2.23
CA ILE A 79 7.03 4.41 1.57
C ILE A 79 6.25 3.35 2.34
N VAL A 80 5.33 2.68 1.64
CA VAL A 80 4.51 1.59 2.17
C VAL A 80 5.03 0.27 1.65
N LYS A 81 5.24 -0.68 2.57
CA LYS A 81 5.55 -2.08 2.23
C LYS A 81 4.33 -2.94 2.46
N GLY A 82 4.06 -3.87 1.56
CA GLY A 82 2.92 -4.77 1.70
C GLY A 82 2.75 -5.73 0.54
N ASN A 83 1.69 -6.52 0.60
CA ASN A 83 1.29 -7.41 -0.49
C ASN A 83 0.08 -6.81 -1.21
N LEU A 84 -0.02 -7.01 -2.52
CA LEU A 84 -1.21 -6.61 -3.26
C LEU A 84 -2.33 -7.64 -3.06
N SER A 85 -3.57 -7.18 -3.04
CA SER A 85 -4.74 -8.05 -2.96
C SER A 85 -5.95 -7.36 -3.59
N VAL A 86 -7.06 -8.08 -3.75
CA VAL A 86 -8.32 -7.54 -4.25
C VAL A 86 -9.37 -7.57 -3.15
N TYR A 87 -9.98 -6.43 -2.86
CA TYR A 87 -11.16 -6.36 -2.02
C TYR A 87 -12.38 -6.88 -2.80
N ALA A 88 -12.62 -8.18 -2.68
CA ALA A 88 -13.59 -8.92 -3.51
C ALA A 88 -14.99 -8.29 -3.57
N LYS A 89 -15.48 -7.68 -2.48
CA LYS A 89 -16.80 -7.04 -2.46
C LYS A 89 -16.93 -5.86 -3.44
N ARG A 90 -15.82 -5.21 -3.80
CA ARG A 90 -15.81 -4.05 -4.72
C ARG A 90 -14.97 -4.29 -5.97
N GLY A 91 -14.26 -5.42 -6.07
CA GLY A 91 -13.34 -5.69 -7.17
C GLY A 91 -12.16 -4.70 -7.26
N THR A 92 -11.87 -3.98 -6.19
CA THR A 92 -10.80 -2.96 -6.15
C THR A 92 -9.52 -3.60 -5.66
N TYR A 93 -8.40 -3.40 -6.36
CA TYR A 93 -7.10 -3.81 -5.87
C TYR A 93 -6.59 -2.83 -4.79
N GLN A 94 -5.83 -3.36 -3.85
CA GLN A 94 -5.35 -2.63 -2.69
C GLN A 94 -4.01 -3.17 -2.21
N ILE A 95 -3.28 -2.38 -1.45
CA ILE A 95 -2.11 -2.82 -0.70
C ILE A 95 -2.50 -3.20 0.73
N VAL A 96 -2.21 -4.45 1.11
CA VAL A 96 -2.25 -4.89 2.51
C VAL A 96 -0.91 -4.51 3.14
N CYS A 97 -0.91 -3.34 3.78
CA CYS A 97 0.25 -2.69 4.36
C CYS A 97 0.75 -3.46 5.60
N SER A 98 2.03 -3.82 5.56
CA SER A 98 2.76 -4.47 6.65
C SER A 98 3.74 -3.53 7.36
N SER A 99 4.26 -2.52 6.66
CA SER A 99 5.04 -1.43 7.25
C SER A 99 4.86 -0.11 6.48
N MET A 100 5.12 1.00 7.14
CA MET A 100 5.07 2.35 6.58
C MET A 100 6.20 3.17 7.19
N LYS A 101 6.88 3.98 6.39
CA LYS A 101 7.92 4.92 6.84
C LYS A 101 7.76 6.25 6.11
N LEU A 102 8.20 7.35 6.71
CA LEU A 102 8.28 8.63 6.02
C LEU A 102 9.31 8.55 4.89
N SER A 103 8.97 9.09 3.72
CA SER A 103 9.92 9.23 2.63
C SER A 103 10.92 10.35 2.97
N GLY A 104 12.20 10.14 2.67
CA GLY A 104 13.26 11.13 2.89
C GLY A 104 13.99 11.08 4.24
N GLU A 105 13.58 10.25 5.21
CA GLU A 105 14.34 10.10 6.48
C GLU A 105 15.76 9.55 6.27
N GLY A 106 15.94 8.66 5.28
CA GLY A 106 17.26 8.13 4.92
C GLY A 106 18.19 9.21 4.38
N ASP A 107 17.67 10.12 3.54
CA ASP A 107 18.46 11.21 2.97
C ASP A 107 18.88 12.22 4.04
N ILE A 108 17.98 12.53 4.98
CA ILE A 108 18.29 13.41 6.12
C ILE A 108 19.38 12.79 7.00
N LEU A 109 19.28 11.49 7.31
CA LEU A 109 20.27 10.81 8.12
C LEU A 109 21.64 10.76 7.43
N LEU A 110 21.68 10.43 6.13
CA LEU A 110 22.89 10.44 5.32
C LEU A 110 23.52 11.84 5.28
N MET A 111 22.71 12.90 5.07
CA MET A 111 23.18 14.28 5.10
C MET A 111 23.75 14.69 6.47
N LEU A 112 23.17 14.20 7.57
CA LEU A 112 23.68 14.45 8.92
C LEU A 112 25.00 13.71 9.17
N GLU A 113 25.15 12.48 8.71
CA GLU A 113 26.40 11.71 8.82
C GLU A 113 27.52 12.35 7.99
N GLU A 114 27.23 12.80 6.77
CA GLU A 114 28.20 13.51 5.93
C GLU A 114 28.65 14.83 6.56
N ARG A 115 27.74 15.58 7.21
CA ARG A 115 28.10 16.81 7.95
C ARG A 115 28.96 16.50 9.17
N LYS A 116 28.67 15.43 9.93
CA LYS A 116 29.49 15.00 11.07
C LYS A 116 30.91 14.58 10.66
N ARG A 117 31.09 14.01 9.47
CA ARG A 117 32.42 13.65 8.95
C ARG A 117 33.26 14.85 8.46
N LYS A 118 32.63 16.01 8.24
CA LYS A 118 33.27 17.24 7.76
C LYS A 118 33.62 18.23 8.89
N LEU A 119 33.32 17.89 10.14
CA LEU A 119 33.70 18.61 11.37
C LEU A 119 34.77 17.81 12.10
#